data_AF-A0A7W4KBS7-F1
#
_entry.id   AF-A0A7W4KBS7-F1
#
_cell.length_a   1.000
_cell.length_b   1.000
_cell.length_c   1.000
_cell.angle_alpha   90.00
_cell.angle_beta   90.00
_cell.angle_gamma   90.00
#
_symmetry.space_group_name_H-M   'P 1'
#
loop_
_entity.id
_entity.type
_entity.pdbx_description
1 polymer ?
#
loop_
_entity_poly.entity_id
_entity_poly.type
_entity_poly.pdbx_seq_one_letter_code
_entity_poly.pdbx_strand_id
1 'polypeptide(L)'
;MTMARYLLRSALRACINGGVALSVAALFAHGAQAQDAPADRVEHGRYLAIASDCVACHTAPGGKPFAGGLDLNTPFGTITASNITSDRATGIGSWTLQQFDAAVRHGKGPNGHLYPAMPYTAYARMTDADLADLWAYIRTVPAVSQKVVENKLPFPYNIRAALIVWNALFFDSTPFKPDSAKSDAVNRGAYLVEALAHCGICHTPKNAFGSDSGATYQGTSLQGWHAPDLTNNDHTGLGKWSAEDIVTYLRSGTNRYTASSGPMTEVIVNSTQHLTDADLQAIAAYFKALPARHVEAPQPLPATNAQVEAGRREFVVQCSACHTSSGQGVANMIPSLQANPAINAKSPDSLLNILLAGTTGPATTANPTGAAMPGFAWKLQDDQIANVLTYIRNSQGNAAPAVSTTDVAKARKALGAQPVVWH
;
A
#
# COMPACT_ATOMS: atom_id res chain seq x y z
N MET A 1 6.29 102.60 -6.80
CA MET A 1 7.46 102.77 -7.69
C MET A 1 8.57 101.90 -7.16
N THR A 2 9.07 100.90 -7.85
CA THR A 2 8.80 100.34 -9.18
C THR A 2 9.71 99.10 -9.14
N MET A 3 9.13 97.92 -9.22
CA MET A 3 8.99 97.17 -10.47
C MET A 3 10.31 96.87 -11.15
N ALA A 4 10.36 95.66 -11.70
CA ALA A 4 11.17 95.28 -12.87
C ALA A 4 12.55 94.65 -12.64
N ARG A 5 12.76 93.81 -11.60
CA ARG A 5 13.87 92.83 -11.61
C ARG A 5 13.57 91.41 -11.10
N TYR A 6 12.30 91.06 -10.84
CA TYR A 6 11.88 89.70 -10.44
C TYR A 6 10.97 88.98 -11.46
N LEU A 7 11.04 89.36 -12.73
CA LEU A 7 10.20 88.82 -13.82
C LEU A 7 10.98 88.05 -14.90
N LEU A 8 12.05 87.33 -14.55
CA LEU A 8 12.72 86.43 -15.50
C LEU A 8 13.15 85.07 -14.92
N ARG A 9 12.51 84.61 -13.84
CA ARG A 9 12.65 83.24 -13.33
C ARG A 9 11.33 82.51 -13.07
N SER A 10 10.20 83.11 -13.46
CA SER A 10 8.84 82.60 -13.22
C SER A 10 8.24 81.84 -14.40
N ALA A 11 8.97 81.69 -15.51
CA ALA A 11 8.49 81.01 -16.73
C ALA A 11 9.10 79.61 -16.96
N LEU A 12 9.79 79.04 -15.97
CA LEU A 12 10.33 77.66 -16.04
C LEU A 12 9.98 76.79 -14.82
N ARG A 13 8.91 77.14 -14.10
CA ARG A 13 8.34 76.35 -12.99
C ARG A 13 6.81 76.17 -13.06
N ALA A 14 6.19 76.60 -14.15
CA ALA A 14 4.79 76.35 -14.45
C ALA A 14 4.66 75.15 -15.40
N CYS A 15 4.94 73.95 -14.88
CA CYS A 15 4.52 72.65 -15.44
C CYS A 15 4.80 71.46 -14.50
N ILE A 16 5.16 71.68 -13.22
CA ILE A 16 5.63 70.59 -12.33
C ILE A 16 4.69 70.28 -11.17
N ASN A 17 3.65 71.07 -10.86
CA ASN A 17 2.72 70.77 -9.75
C ASN A 17 1.25 71.06 -10.11
N GLY A 18 0.66 70.24 -10.97
CA GLY A 18 -0.75 70.36 -11.33
C GLY A 18 -1.22 69.20 -12.20
N GLY A 19 -1.21 67.97 -11.66
CA GLY A 19 -1.67 66.79 -12.39
C GLY A 19 -1.26 65.43 -11.82
N VAL A 20 -0.93 65.32 -10.52
CA VAL A 20 -0.60 64.02 -9.87
C VAL A 20 -1.68 63.64 -8.86
N ALA A 21 -2.94 63.71 -9.30
CA ALA A 21 -4.09 63.21 -8.57
C ALA A 21 -5.16 62.77 -9.58
N LEU A 22 -4.86 61.68 -10.30
CA LEU A 22 -5.77 60.73 -10.96
C LEU A 22 -4.87 59.92 -11.94
N SER A 23 -5.09 58.60 -12.00
CA SER A 23 -4.45 57.66 -12.94
C SER A 23 -3.15 56.95 -12.49
N VAL A 24 -3.15 56.39 -11.27
CA VAL A 24 -2.41 55.13 -11.02
C VAL A 24 -3.40 54.11 -10.43
N ALA A 25 -4.34 53.72 -11.27
CA ALA A 25 -5.28 52.64 -11.04
C ALA A 25 -5.34 51.77 -12.29
N ALA A 26 -4.21 51.13 -12.64
CA ALA A 26 -4.14 50.04 -13.60
C ALA A 26 -2.70 49.53 -13.65
N LEU A 27 -2.34 48.60 -12.75
CA LEU A 27 -1.25 47.61 -12.92
C LEU A 27 -1.30 46.59 -11.77
N PHE A 28 -2.50 46.09 -11.48
CA PHE A 28 -2.68 44.89 -10.66
C PHE A 28 -3.71 44.00 -11.35
N ALA A 29 -3.28 43.37 -12.44
CA ALA A 29 -3.92 42.19 -12.97
C ALA A 29 -2.89 41.42 -13.81
N HIS A 30 -2.97 40.09 -13.71
CA HIS A 30 -2.24 39.07 -14.48
C HIS A 30 -0.93 38.56 -13.87
N GLY A 31 -0.97 38.23 -12.58
CA GLY A 31 -0.42 36.96 -12.13
C GLY A 31 -1.53 35.91 -12.21
N ALA A 32 -1.96 35.54 -13.42
CA ALA A 32 -2.80 34.37 -13.58
C ALA A 32 -2.00 33.19 -13.05
N GLN A 33 -2.54 32.48 -12.05
CA GLN A 33 -2.13 31.10 -11.78
C GLN A 33 -2.08 30.40 -13.13
N ALA A 34 -0.91 29.86 -13.49
CA ALA A 34 -0.80 28.97 -14.62
C ALA A 34 -1.87 27.90 -14.43
N GLN A 35 -2.85 27.87 -15.34
CA GLN A 35 -3.70 26.70 -15.48
C GLN A 35 -2.74 25.56 -15.86
N ASP A 36 -2.57 24.58 -14.97
CA ASP A 36 -1.68 23.44 -15.15
C ASP A 36 -1.81 22.89 -16.57
N ALA A 37 -0.68 22.83 -17.29
CA ALA A 37 -0.70 22.41 -18.68
C ALA A 37 -1.31 20.99 -18.77
N PRO A 38 -2.02 20.63 -19.85
CA PRO A 38 -2.62 19.30 -19.98
C PRO A 38 -1.63 18.14 -19.77
N ALA A 39 -0.35 18.35 -20.09
CA ALA A 39 0.72 17.38 -19.84
C ALA A 39 1.02 17.19 -18.35
N ASP A 40 1.03 18.27 -17.55
CA ASP A 40 1.30 18.22 -16.12
C ASP A 40 0.19 17.46 -15.37
N ARG A 41 -1.06 17.64 -15.79
CA ARG A 41 -2.21 16.89 -15.23
C ARG A 41 -2.18 15.40 -15.57
N VAL A 42 -1.80 15.03 -16.79
CA VAL A 42 -1.66 13.62 -17.18
C VAL A 42 -0.52 12.96 -16.41
N GLU A 43 0.60 13.66 -16.21
CA GLU A 43 1.72 13.14 -15.43
C GLU A 43 1.37 13.00 -13.94
N HIS A 44 0.67 13.98 -13.37
CA HIS A 44 0.16 13.88 -12.01
C HIS A 44 -0.84 12.71 -11.87
N GLY A 45 -1.74 12.53 -12.84
CA GLY A 45 -2.63 11.37 -12.91
C GLY A 45 -1.90 10.03 -13.00
N ARG A 46 -0.78 9.99 -13.73
CA ARG A 46 0.11 8.80 -13.80
C ARG A 46 0.71 8.49 -12.43
N TYR A 47 1.19 9.52 -11.74
CA TYR A 47 1.71 9.40 -10.38
C TYR A 47 0.65 8.88 -9.41
N LEU A 48 -0.57 9.42 -9.46
CA LEU A 48 -1.70 8.96 -8.64
C LEU A 48 -2.07 7.51 -8.94
N ALA A 49 -2.10 7.09 -10.21
CA ALA A 49 -2.37 5.69 -10.58
C ALA A 49 -1.33 4.71 -10.01
N ILE A 50 -0.08 5.15 -9.89
CA ILE A 50 1.01 4.40 -9.25
C ILE A 50 0.83 4.40 -7.73
N ALA A 51 0.64 5.56 -7.11
CA ALA A 51 0.42 5.67 -5.67
C ALA A 51 -0.81 4.86 -5.20
N SER A 52 -1.78 4.70 -6.10
CA SER A 52 -2.98 3.92 -5.91
C SER A 52 -2.94 2.48 -6.40
N ASP A 53 -1.78 2.01 -6.81
CA ASP A 53 -1.53 0.61 -7.16
C ASP A 53 -2.50 0.05 -8.24
N CYS A 54 -3.05 0.94 -9.08
CA CYS A 54 -4.07 0.57 -10.06
C CYS A 54 -3.55 -0.50 -11.03
N VAL A 55 -2.28 -0.41 -11.42
CA VAL A 55 -1.65 -1.35 -12.35
C VAL A 55 -1.48 -2.74 -11.74
N ALA A 56 -1.20 -2.86 -10.43
CA ALA A 56 -1.00 -4.14 -9.78
C ALA A 56 -2.29 -4.95 -9.75
N CYS A 57 -3.43 -4.31 -9.49
CA CYS A 57 -4.72 -5.01 -9.51
C CYS A 57 -5.28 -5.19 -10.93
N HIS A 58 -5.15 -4.18 -11.81
CA HIS A 58 -5.76 -4.22 -13.14
C HIS A 58 -4.87 -4.84 -14.22
N THR A 59 -3.89 -5.67 -13.86
CA THR A 59 -3.02 -6.36 -14.82
C THR A 59 -2.88 -7.83 -14.44
N ALA A 60 -3.31 -8.73 -15.32
CA ALA A 60 -3.08 -10.16 -15.12
C ALA A 60 -1.57 -10.50 -15.24
N PRO A 61 -1.09 -11.58 -14.60
CA PRO A 61 0.28 -12.08 -14.81
C PRO A 61 0.55 -12.36 -16.30
N GLY A 62 1.60 -11.75 -16.85
CA GLY A 62 1.92 -11.81 -18.29
C GLY A 62 0.95 -11.07 -19.22
N GLY A 63 -0.04 -10.38 -18.66
CA GLY A 63 -1.03 -9.58 -19.38
C GLY A 63 -0.52 -8.20 -19.77
N LYS A 64 -1.34 -7.47 -20.54
CA LYS A 64 -1.06 -6.07 -20.87
C LYS A 64 -1.46 -5.17 -19.68
N PRO A 65 -0.69 -4.10 -19.39
CA PRO A 65 -1.02 -3.18 -18.30
C PRO A 65 -2.46 -2.69 -18.39
N PHE A 66 -3.15 -2.66 -17.24
CA PHE A 66 -4.53 -2.17 -17.09
C PHE A 66 -5.63 -2.97 -17.83
N ALA A 67 -5.29 -4.05 -18.54
CA ALA A 67 -6.25 -4.85 -19.30
C ALA A 67 -7.12 -5.78 -18.43
N GLY A 68 -6.93 -5.77 -17.11
CA GLY A 68 -7.65 -6.60 -16.15
C GLY A 68 -7.25 -8.07 -16.22
N GLY A 69 -8.09 -8.92 -15.63
CA GLY A 69 -7.95 -10.38 -15.65
C GLY A 69 -7.18 -10.97 -14.47
N LEU A 70 -6.74 -10.16 -13.50
CA LEU A 70 -6.19 -10.68 -12.24
C LEU A 70 -7.32 -11.23 -11.38
N ASP A 71 -7.21 -12.50 -10.99
CA ASP A 71 -8.15 -13.17 -10.08
C ASP A 71 -7.72 -12.93 -8.62
N LEU A 72 -8.58 -12.27 -7.84
CA LEU A 72 -8.45 -12.15 -6.39
C LEU A 72 -9.29 -13.24 -5.72
N ASN A 73 -8.61 -14.16 -5.04
CA ASN A 73 -9.27 -15.25 -4.34
C ASN A 73 -9.70 -14.78 -2.94
N THR A 74 -11.00 -14.58 -2.76
CA THR A 74 -11.55 -14.24 -1.44
C THR A 74 -12.15 -15.48 -0.79
N PRO A 75 -12.34 -15.51 0.55
CA PRO A 75 -13.09 -16.56 1.22
C PRO A 75 -14.52 -16.76 0.68
N PHE A 76 -15.06 -15.74 0.01
CA PHE A 76 -16.40 -15.71 -0.55
C PHE A 76 -16.45 -16.10 -2.04
N GLY A 77 -15.30 -16.38 -2.65
CA GLY A 77 -15.14 -16.74 -4.07
C GLY A 77 -14.16 -15.82 -4.81
N THR A 78 -14.03 -16.01 -6.11
CA THR A 78 -13.06 -15.28 -6.94
C THR A 78 -13.68 -14.02 -7.53
N ILE A 79 -12.97 -12.90 -7.42
CA ILE A 79 -13.30 -11.61 -8.04
C ILE A 79 -12.21 -11.32 -9.08
N THR A 80 -12.61 -11.06 -10.32
CA THR A 80 -11.65 -10.76 -11.39
C THR A 80 -11.58 -9.25 -11.60
N ALA A 81 -10.37 -8.68 -11.61
CA ALA A 81 -10.16 -7.26 -11.86
C ALA A 81 -10.56 -6.87 -13.30
N SER A 82 -11.30 -5.77 -13.44
CA SER A 82 -11.82 -5.29 -14.72
C SER A 82 -10.73 -4.74 -15.65
N ASN A 83 -11.02 -4.71 -16.96
CA ASN A 83 -10.23 -3.96 -17.93
C ASN A 83 -10.54 -2.46 -17.82
N ILE A 84 -9.54 -1.65 -17.49
CA ILE A 84 -9.68 -0.19 -17.35
C ILE A 84 -8.92 0.59 -18.43
N THR A 85 -8.56 -0.07 -19.53
CA THR A 85 -7.96 0.60 -20.69
C THR A 85 -8.96 1.48 -21.44
N SER A 86 -8.47 2.30 -22.38
CA SER A 86 -9.29 3.16 -23.24
C SER A 86 -10.08 2.40 -24.32
N ASP A 87 -10.14 1.06 -24.26
CA ASP A 87 -10.99 0.27 -25.16
C ASP A 87 -12.47 0.59 -24.92
N ARG A 88 -13.23 0.83 -26.00
CA ARG A 88 -14.63 1.27 -25.91
C ARG A 88 -15.62 0.14 -25.63
N ALA A 89 -15.27 -1.10 -25.98
CA ALA A 89 -16.18 -2.25 -25.93
C ALA A 89 -16.00 -3.08 -24.66
N THR A 90 -14.77 -3.24 -24.21
CA THR A 90 -14.39 -4.11 -23.09
C THR A 90 -13.67 -3.37 -21.96
N GLY A 91 -13.16 -2.16 -22.23
CA GLY A 91 -12.58 -1.26 -21.23
C GLY A 91 -13.54 -0.12 -20.83
N ILE A 92 -12.98 1.00 -20.39
CA ILE A 92 -13.72 2.19 -19.94
C ILE A 92 -13.66 3.36 -20.93
N GLY A 93 -13.26 3.12 -22.19
CA GLY A 93 -13.09 4.16 -23.20
C GLY A 93 -14.37 4.93 -23.58
N SER A 94 -15.54 4.39 -23.26
CA SER A 94 -16.86 5.03 -23.45
C SER A 94 -17.37 5.76 -22.21
N TRP A 95 -16.67 5.67 -21.08
CA TRP A 95 -17.13 6.26 -19.82
C TRP A 95 -16.90 7.78 -19.78
N THR A 96 -17.71 8.45 -18.97
CA THR A 96 -17.50 9.84 -18.54
C THR A 96 -16.72 9.92 -17.23
N LEU A 97 -16.17 11.09 -16.91
CA LEU A 97 -15.56 11.34 -15.59
C LEU A 97 -16.54 11.03 -14.44
N GLN A 98 -17.82 11.35 -14.60
CA GLN A 98 -18.84 11.06 -13.58
C GLN A 98 -19.05 9.55 -13.37
N GLN A 99 -18.98 8.75 -14.43
CA GLN A 99 -19.07 7.29 -14.31
C GLN A 99 -17.80 6.70 -13.69
N PHE A 100 -16.64 7.26 -14.03
CA PHE A 100 -15.37 6.90 -13.39
C PHE A 100 -15.41 7.20 -11.89
N ASP A 101 -15.87 8.39 -11.52
CA ASP A 101 -16.06 8.81 -10.12
C ASP A 101 -17.01 7.87 -9.36
N ALA A 102 -18.19 7.60 -9.95
CA ALA A 102 -19.16 6.70 -9.38
C ALA A 102 -18.56 5.31 -9.10
N ALA A 103 -17.71 4.79 -9.99
CA ALA A 103 -17.04 3.52 -9.77
C ALA A 103 -15.94 3.62 -8.71
N VAL A 104 -15.04 4.60 -8.84
CA VAL A 104 -13.80 4.70 -8.05
C VAL A 104 -14.08 5.10 -6.61
N ARG A 105 -14.86 6.15 -6.39
CA ARG A 105 -15.11 6.68 -5.04
C ARG A 105 -16.40 6.18 -4.42
N HIS A 106 -17.34 5.66 -5.21
CA HIS A 106 -18.67 5.28 -4.71
C HIS A 106 -19.05 3.81 -4.94
N GLY A 107 -18.16 3.01 -5.53
CA GLY A 107 -18.40 1.59 -5.76
C GLY A 107 -19.64 1.32 -6.63
N LYS A 108 -19.94 2.18 -7.60
CA LYS A 108 -21.09 2.09 -8.52
C LYS A 108 -20.59 1.92 -9.96
N GLY A 109 -20.56 0.68 -10.43
CA GLY A 109 -20.26 0.35 -11.82
C GLY A 109 -21.50 0.29 -12.72
N PRO A 110 -21.34 0.19 -14.05
CA PRO A 110 -22.45 0.10 -15.00
C PRO A 110 -23.32 -1.15 -14.80
N ASN A 111 -22.73 -2.22 -14.25
CA ASN A 111 -23.40 -3.49 -13.99
C ASN A 111 -23.96 -3.58 -12.55
N GLY A 112 -23.92 -2.49 -11.77
CA GLY A 112 -24.31 -2.44 -10.36
C GLY A 112 -23.13 -2.19 -9.42
N HIS A 113 -23.36 -2.39 -8.12
CA HIS A 113 -22.36 -2.09 -7.09
C HIS A 113 -21.12 -2.98 -7.18
N LEU A 114 -19.96 -2.39 -6.91
CA LEU A 114 -18.67 -3.05 -6.80
C LEU A 114 -18.52 -3.64 -5.39
N TYR A 115 -17.86 -4.80 -5.30
CA TYR A 115 -17.43 -5.32 -4.00
C TYR A 115 -16.26 -4.49 -3.49
N PRO A 116 -16.12 -4.33 -2.16
CA PRO A 116 -15.04 -3.56 -1.54
C PRO A 116 -13.64 -4.20 -1.71
N ALA A 117 -13.51 -5.25 -2.53
CA ALA A 117 -12.24 -5.70 -3.08
C ALA A 117 -11.62 -4.64 -4.01
N MET A 118 -12.46 -3.88 -4.73
CA MET A 118 -12.05 -2.59 -5.27
C MET A 118 -12.10 -1.59 -4.11
N PRO A 119 -11.00 -0.92 -3.73
CA PRO A 119 -10.93 -0.18 -2.47
C PRO A 119 -11.62 1.19 -2.51
N TYR A 120 -12.85 1.26 -3.04
CA TYR A 120 -13.64 2.50 -3.14
C TYR A 120 -13.93 3.13 -1.78
N THR A 121 -13.95 2.34 -0.71
CA THR A 121 -14.12 2.84 0.66
C THR A 121 -12.95 3.71 1.12
N ALA A 122 -11.76 3.48 0.56
CA ALA A 122 -10.58 4.30 0.81
C ALA A 122 -10.46 5.41 -0.25
N TYR A 123 -10.68 5.10 -1.54
CA TYR A 123 -10.69 6.11 -2.60
C TYR A 123 -11.74 7.22 -2.42
N ALA A 124 -12.83 6.98 -1.67
CA ALA A 124 -13.80 8.01 -1.33
C ALA A 124 -13.17 9.26 -0.69
N ARG A 125 -11.98 9.12 -0.10
CA ARG A 125 -11.20 10.20 0.49
C ARG A 125 -10.42 11.02 -0.54
N MET A 126 -10.27 10.56 -1.78
CA MET A 126 -9.59 11.29 -2.85
C MET A 126 -10.27 12.63 -3.15
N THR A 127 -9.46 13.64 -3.44
CA THR A 127 -9.95 14.95 -3.86
C THR A 127 -10.52 14.90 -5.27
N ASP A 128 -11.43 15.82 -5.60
CA ASP A 128 -12.00 15.91 -6.95
C ASP A 128 -10.92 16.24 -8.01
N ALA A 129 -9.90 17.02 -7.64
CA ALA A 129 -8.79 17.37 -8.52
C ALA A 129 -7.94 16.14 -8.86
N ASP A 130 -7.53 15.37 -7.85
CA ASP A 130 -6.74 14.15 -8.03
C ASP A 130 -7.51 13.11 -8.86
N LEU A 131 -8.82 12.98 -8.63
CA LEU A 131 -9.65 12.09 -9.43
C LEU A 131 -9.74 12.53 -10.90
N ALA A 132 -9.83 13.83 -11.16
CA ALA A 132 -9.87 14.36 -12.52
C ALA A 132 -8.54 14.17 -13.26
N ASP A 133 -7.41 14.35 -12.56
CA ASP A 133 -6.07 14.09 -13.10
C ASP A 133 -5.85 12.60 -13.35
N LEU A 134 -6.24 11.74 -12.39
CA LEU A 134 -6.23 10.29 -12.55
C LEU A 134 -7.04 9.88 -13.79
N TRP A 135 -8.24 10.42 -13.97
CA TRP A 135 -9.05 10.18 -15.16
C TRP A 135 -8.36 10.65 -16.44
N ALA A 136 -7.74 11.83 -16.43
CA ALA A 136 -6.98 12.33 -17.58
C ALA A 136 -5.87 11.36 -17.99
N TYR A 137 -5.14 10.79 -17.03
CA TYR A 137 -4.14 9.76 -17.29
C TYR A 137 -4.73 8.45 -17.80
N ILE A 138 -5.76 7.89 -17.14
CA ILE A 138 -6.35 6.61 -17.53
C ILE A 138 -6.88 6.65 -18.97
N ARG A 139 -7.36 7.81 -19.43
CA ARG A 139 -7.77 8.06 -20.83
C ARG A 139 -6.64 8.03 -21.86
N THR A 140 -5.38 8.04 -21.42
CA THR A 140 -4.20 7.87 -22.27
C THR A 140 -3.73 6.41 -22.36
N VAL A 141 -4.22 5.54 -21.46
CA VAL A 141 -3.85 4.13 -21.44
C VAL A 141 -4.28 3.46 -22.74
N PRO A 142 -3.35 2.81 -23.49
CA PRO A 142 -3.65 2.19 -24.77
C PRO A 142 -4.78 1.18 -24.68
N ALA A 143 -5.69 1.22 -25.66
CA ALA A 143 -6.82 0.30 -25.72
C ALA A 143 -6.36 -1.16 -25.86
N VAL A 144 -6.87 -2.03 -25.00
CA VAL A 144 -6.72 -3.48 -25.12
C VAL A 144 -8.12 -4.10 -25.12
N SER A 145 -8.48 -4.77 -26.21
CA SER A 145 -9.74 -5.51 -26.26
C SER A 145 -9.58 -6.81 -25.47
N GLN A 146 -10.14 -6.82 -24.26
CA GLN A 146 -10.10 -7.95 -23.34
C GLN A 146 -11.37 -7.95 -22.49
N LYS A 147 -12.30 -8.86 -22.81
CA LYS A 147 -13.52 -9.04 -22.02
C LYS A 147 -13.21 -9.83 -20.76
N VAL A 148 -13.47 -9.26 -19.60
CA VAL A 148 -13.30 -9.90 -18.30
C VAL A 148 -14.67 -10.21 -17.69
N VAL A 149 -14.82 -11.42 -17.13
CA VAL A 149 -15.97 -11.77 -16.30
C VAL A 149 -15.63 -11.47 -14.84
N GLU A 150 -16.12 -10.33 -14.37
CA GLU A 150 -15.71 -9.73 -13.09
C GLU A 150 -16.17 -10.52 -11.86
N ASN A 151 -17.34 -11.16 -11.92
CA ASN A 151 -17.95 -11.80 -10.77
C ASN A 151 -18.08 -13.31 -10.97
N LYS A 152 -17.27 -14.08 -10.24
CA LYS A 152 -17.37 -15.55 -10.14
C LYS A 152 -17.85 -15.96 -8.72
N LEU A 153 -18.46 -15.06 -7.96
CA LEU A 153 -18.93 -15.34 -6.61
C LEU A 153 -20.18 -16.25 -6.63
N PRO A 154 -20.24 -17.28 -5.76
CA PRO A 154 -21.41 -18.13 -5.59
C PRO A 154 -22.54 -17.41 -4.83
N PHE A 155 -23.74 -18.00 -4.84
CA PHE A 155 -24.83 -17.58 -3.95
C PHE A 155 -24.43 -17.75 -2.47
N PRO A 156 -24.81 -16.81 -1.57
CA PRO A 156 -25.63 -15.62 -1.80
C PRO A 156 -24.84 -14.38 -2.21
N TYR A 157 -23.50 -14.47 -2.27
CA TYR A 157 -22.63 -13.34 -2.51
C TYR A 157 -22.79 -12.73 -3.91
N ASN A 158 -23.35 -13.46 -4.88
CA ASN A 158 -23.69 -12.94 -6.21
C ASN A 158 -24.82 -11.87 -6.23
N ILE A 159 -25.56 -11.68 -5.13
CA ILE A 159 -26.67 -10.71 -5.06
C ILE A 159 -26.14 -9.31 -4.77
N ARG A 160 -25.94 -8.50 -5.81
CA ARG A 160 -25.42 -7.13 -5.70
C ARG A 160 -26.29 -6.18 -4.86
N ALA A 161 -27.60 -6.46 -4.71
CA ALA A 161 -28.48 -5.66 -3.86
C ALA A 161 -28.06 -5.69 -2.38
N ALA A 162 -27.40 -6.75 -1.92
CA ALA A 162 -26.86 -6.82 -0.56
C ALA A 162 -25.81 -5.72 -0.29
N LEU A 163 -25.09 -5.28 -1.33
CA LEU A 163 -24.11 -4.20 -1.21
C LEU A 163 -24.76 -2.83 -0.96
N ILE A 164 -26.04 -2.64 -1.31
CA ILE A 164 -26.77 -1.39 -0.98
C ILE A 164 -26.89 -1.27 0.55
N VAL A 165 -27.32 -2.36 1.20
CA VAL A 165 -27.46 -2.41 2.66
C VAL A 165 -26.09 -2.33 3.32
N TRP A 166 -25.09 -3.04 2.80
CA TRP A 166 -23.72 -2.98 3.32
C TRP A 166 -23.16 -1.56 3.25
N ASN A 167 -23.32 -0.87 2.12
CA ASN A 167 -22.88 0.51 1.95
C ASN A 167 -23.60 1.46 2.92
N ALA A 168 -24.90 1.30 3.12
CA ALA A 168 -25.65 2.13 4.08
C ALA A 168 -25.15 1.98 5.52
N LEU A 169 -24.56 0.83 5.87
CA LEU A 169 -24.06 0.55 7.22
C LEU A 169 -22.57 0.90 7.41
N PHE A 170 -21.74 0.72 6.38
CA PHE A 170 -20.28 0.67 6.52
C PHE A 170 -19.51 1.62 5.61
N PHE A 171 -20.13 2.19 4.58
CA PHE A 171 -19.42 3.05 3.64
C PHE A 171 -19.48 4.52 4.07
N ASP A 172 -18.31 5.07 4.39
CA ASP A 172 -18.11 6.50 4.58
C ASP A 172 -17.63 7.14 3.27
N SER A 173 -18.45 8.05 2.73
CA SER A 173 -18.16 8.78 1.49
C SER A 173 -17.52 10.14 1.72
N THR A 174 -17.08 10.44 2.95
CA THR A 174 -16.52 11.74 3.31
C THR A 174 -15.13 11.90 2.69
N PRO A 175 -14.90 12.96 1.87
CA PRO A 175 -13.57 13.26 1.34
C PRO A 175 -12.57 13.54 2.46
N PHE A 176 -11.28 13.35 2.18
CA PHE A 176 -10.22 13.67 3.13
C PHE A 176 -10.28 15.14 3.56
N LYS A 177 -10.16 15.39 4.86
CA LYS A 177 -10.04 16.73 5.42
C LYS A 177 -8.78 16.78 6.28
N PRO A 178 -7.81 17.67 5.96
CA PRO A 178 -6.64 17.87 6.80
C PRO A 178 -7.04 18.22 8.23
N ASP A 179 -6.36 17.62 9.20
CA ASP A 179 -6.49 17.98 10.61
C ASP A 179 -5.61 19.20 10.90
N SER A 180 -6.23 20.32 11.28
CA SER A 180 -5.52 21.56 11.62
C SER A 180 -4.59 21.44 12.82
N ALA A 181 -4.76 20.41 13.66
CA ALA A 181 -3.86 20.14 14.79
C ALA A 181 -2.60 19.34 14.38
N LYS A 182 -2.53 18.88 13.13
CA LYS A 182 -1.40 18.12 12.59
C LYS A 182 -0.60 18.96 11.60
N SER A 183 0.69 18.68 11.50
CA SER A 183 1.55 19.29 10.47
C SER A 183 1.13 18.85 9.07
N ASP A 184 1.46 19.65 8.06
CA ASP A 184 1.21 19.34 6.64
C ASP A 184 1.79 17.98 6.22
N ALA A 185 2.98 17.61 6.69
CA ALA A 185 3.59 16.32 6.39
C ALA A 185 2.75 15.14 6.90
N VAL A 186 2.19 15.25 8.10
CA VAL A 186 1.30 14.22 8.69
C VAL A 186 -0.02 14.16 7.94
N ASN A 187 -0.61 15.30 7.58
CA ASN A 187 -1.83 15.34 6.77
C ASN A 187 -1.62 14.76 5.37
N ARG A 188 -0.49 15.06 4.72
CA ARG A 188 -0.11 14.46 3.44
C ARG A 188 0.08 12.96 3.56
N GLY A 189 0.75 12.49 4.62
CA GLY A 189 0.92 11.08 4.90
C GLY A 189 -0.41 10.36 5.15
N ALA A 190 -1.31 10.98 5.92
CA ALA A 190 -2.66 10.46 6.14
C ALA A 190 -3.43 10.32 4.83
N TYR A 191 -3.39 11.34 3.97
CA TYR A 191 -4.02 11.26 2.64
C TYR A 191 -3.45 10.13 1.79
N LEU A 192 -2.12 9.99 1.73
CA LEU A 192 -1.48 8.90 1.00
C LEU A 192 -1.87 7.53 1.57
N VAL A 193 -1.85 7.35 2.89
CA VAL A 193 -2.10 6.05 3.53
C VAL A 193 -3.58 5.67 3.52
N GLU A 194 -4.48 6.62 3.76
CA GLU A 194 -5.92 6.37 3.92
C GLU A 194 -6.71 6.48 2.61
N ALA A 195 -6.25 7.30 1.66
CA ALA A 195 -6.96 7.55 0.40
C ALA A 195 -6.30 6.87 -0.79
N LEU A 196 -4.99 7.09 -1.00
CA LEU A 196 -4.33 6.67 -2.22
C LEU A 196 -3.73 5.26 -2.16
N ALA A 197 -2.98 4.91 -1.13
CA ALA A 197 -2.32 3.60 -1.00
C ALA A 197 -3.18 2.56 -0.28
N HIS A 198 -4.25 3.01 0.40
CA HIS A 198 -5.24 2.17 1.10
C HIS A 198 -4.63 1.15 2.07
N CYS A 199 -3.57 1.51 2.80
CA CYS A 199 -2.85 0.54 3.63
C CYS A 199 -3.77 -0.18 4.63
N GLY A 200 -4.84 0.50 5.07
CA GLY A 200 -5.85 -0.05 5.98
C GLY A 200 -6.62 -1.25 5.40
N ILE A 201 -6.74 -1.36 4.08
CA ILE A 201 -7.50 -2.46 3.44
C ILE A 201 -6.88 -3.81 3.78
N CYS A 202 -5.56 -3.91 3.83
CA CYS A 202 -4.83 -5.12 4.17
C CYS A 202 -4.38 -5.16 5.63
N HIS A 203 -4.08 -4.01 6.25
CA HIS A 203 -3.50 -3.95 7.59
C HIS A 203 -4.51 -3.74 8.72
N THR A 204 -5.81 -3.57 8.41
CA THR A 204 -6.88 -3.52 9.42
C THR A 204 -7.67 -4.83 9.42
N PRO A 205 -7.86 -5.49 10.58
CA PRO A 205 -8.73 -6.66 10.68
C PRO A 205 -10.15 -6.33 10.22
N LYS A 206 -10.79 -7.26 9.53
CA LYS A 206 -12.20 -7.15 9.14
C LYS A 206 -13.12 -7.67 10.24
N ASN A 207 -14.27 -7.03 10.41
CA ASN A 207 -15.36 -7.52 11.25
C ASN A 207 -16.13 -8.67 10.57
N ALA A 208 -17.14 -9.24 11.25
CA ALA A 208 -17.91 -10.38 10.75
C ALA A 208 -18.64 -10.11 9.41
N PHE A 209 -18.85 -8.85 9.04
CA PHE A 209 -19.49 -8.42 7.79
C PHE A 209 -18.48 -8.05 6.69
N GLY A 210 -17.18 -8.28 6.92
CA GLY A 210 -16.12 -7.99 5.96
C GLY A 210 -15.73 -6.51 5.85
N SER A 211 -16.30 -5.63 6.68
CA SER A 211 -15.87 -4.23 6.80
C SER A 211 -14.71 -4.09 7.78
N ASP A 212 -13.98 -2.97 7.71
CA ASP A 212 -12.91 -2.67 8.67
C ASP A 212 -13.44 -2.68 10.11
N SER A 213 -12.68 -3.29 11.00
CA SER A 213 -12.92 -3.21 12.44
C SER A 213 -12.36 -1.91 13.01
N GLY A 214 -12.70 -1.61 14.27
CA GLY A 214 -12.08 -0.49 15.00
C GLY A 214 -10.61 -0.70 15.36
N ALA A 215 -10.02 -1.86 15.03
CA ALA A 215 -8.62 -2.17 15.28
C ALA A 215 -7.72 -1.70 14.12
N THR A 216 -7.82 -0.41 13.75
CA THR A 216 -7.14 0.17 12.59
C THR A 216 -5.64 -0.12 12.61
N TYR A 217 -5.13 -0.65 11.49
CA TYR A 217 -3.73 -1.01 11.27
C TYR A 217 -3.13 -2.09 12.19
N GLN A 218 -3.92 -2.81 12.99
CA GLN A 218 -3.39 -3.79 13.94
C GLN A 218 -2.98 -5.15 13.33
N GLY A 219 -2.97 -5.25 12.00
CA GLY A 219 -2.53 -6.41 11.23
C GLY A 219 -3.61 -7.49 11.10
N THR A 220 -3.63 -8.18 9.97
CA THR A 220 -4.58 -9.28 9.73
C THR A 220 -4.05 -10.26 8.70
N SER A 221 -4.61 -11.47 8.68
CA SER A 221 -4.28 -12.47 7.68
C SER A 221 -5.28 -12.48 6.54
N LEU A 222 -4.78 -12.42 5.31
CA LEU A 222 -5.55 -12.46 4.07
C LEU A 222 -4.85 -13.36 3.07
N GLN A 223 -5.57 -14.32 2.47
CA GLN A 223 -5.05 -15.19 1.40
C GLN A 223 -3.76 -15.94 1.78
N GLY A 224 -3.64 -16.39 3.04
CA GLY A 224 -2.43 -17.07 3.52
C GLY A 224 -1.24 -16.13 3.77
N TRP A 225 -1.41 -14.83 3.63
CA TRP A 225 -0.39 -13.85 4.01
C TRP A 225 -0.85 -13.07 5.23
N HIS A 226 0.06 -12.84 6.17
CA HIS A 226 -0.17 -11.95 7.30
C HIS A 226 0.35 -10.55 6.97
N ALA A 227 -0.57 -9.59 6.87
CA ALA A 227 -0.25 -8.18 6.83
C ALA A 227 0.05 -7.70 8.27
N PRO A 228 1.28 -7.23 8.57
CA PRO A 228 1.71 -6.91 9.93
C PRO A 228 0.99 -5.70 10.54
N ASP A 229 1.10 -5.53 11.85
CA ASP A 229 0.66 -4.33 12.57
C ASP A 229 1.47 -3.11 12.08
N LEU A 230 0.82 -2.01 11.69
CA LEU A 230 1.48 -0.75 11.29
C LEU A 230 1.42 0.33 12.39
N THR A 231 0.87 0.03 13.55
CA THR A 231 0.83 0.97 14.68
C THR A 231 2.21 1.12 15.32
N ASN A 232 2.37 2.12 16.19
CA ASN A 232 3.57 2.30 17.02
C ASN A 232 3.60 1.29 18.18
N ASN A 233 3.60 0.01 17.82
CA ASN A 233 3.75 -1.15 18.68
C ASN A 233 5.17 -1.69 18.60
N ASP A 234 5.82 -1.86 19.75
CA ASP A 234 7.24 -2.22 19.85
C ASP A 234 7.54 -3.72 19.65
N HIS A 235 6.51 -4.58 19.65
CA HIS A 235 6.68 -6.03 19.48
C HIS A 235 6.36 -6.47 18.04
N THR A 236 5.16 -6.16 17.57
CA THR A 236 4.66 -6.64 16.26
C THR A 236 4.47 -5.54 15.23
N GLY A 237 4.69 -4.27 15.59
CA GLY A 237 4.47 -3.12 14.70
C GLY A 237 5.71 -2.26 14.46
N LEU A 238 5.48 -0.98 14.15
CA LEU A 238 6.49 0.00 13.75
C LEU A 238 7.07 0.81 14.92
N GLY A 239 6.76 0.45 16.17
CA GLY A 239 7.17 1.23 17.35
C GLY A 239 8.69 1.45 17.42
N LYS A 240 9.45 0.36 17.19
CA LYS A 240 10.92 0.37 17.14
C LYS A 240 11.52 0.94 15.86
N TRP A 241 10.74 1.09 14.80
CA TRP A 241 11.21 1.60 13.51
C TRP A 241 11.34 3.11 13.59
N SER A 242 12.47 3.63 13.10
CA SER A 242 12.62 5.05 12.82
C SER A 242 11.79 5.44 11.58
N ALA A 243 11.56 6.73 11.37
CA ALA A 243 10.95 7.21 10.13
C ALA A 243 11.78 6.78 8.90
N GLU A 244 13.11 6.78 9.01
CA GLU A 244 14.01 6.35 7.94
C GLU A 244 13.89 4.85 7.64
N ASP A 245 13.67 4.01 8.67
CA ASP A 245 13.44 2.57 8.48
C ASP A 245 12.17 2.32 7.66
N ILE A 246 11.13 3.15 7.84
CA ILE A 246 9.88 3.09 7.07
C ILE A 246 10.13 3.54 5.63
N VAL A 247 10.81 4.68 5.43
CA VAL A 247 11.16 5.19 4.09
C VAL A 247 11.99 4.17 3.31
N THR A 248 13.02 3.61 3.94
CA THR A 248 13.91 2.61 3.33
C THR A 248 13.13 1.35 2.93
N TYR A 249 12.22 0.88 3.79
CA TYR A 249 11.36 -0.27 3.48
C TYR A 249 10.41 0.02 2.33
N LEU A 250 9.71 1.15 2.32
CA LEU A 250 8.78 1.49 1.24
C LEU A 250 9.48 1.73 -0.11
N ARG A 251 10.73 2.20 -0.07
CA ARG A 251 11.54 2.42 -1.27
C ARG A 251 12.13 1.15 -1.86
N SER A 252 12.66 0.26 -1.01
CA SER A 252 13.48 -0.88 -1.47
C SER A 252 12.82 -2.24 -1.23
N GLY A 253 11.79 -2.27 -0.40
CA GLY A 253 11.16 -3.46 0.14
C GLY A 253 11.93 -4.15 1.25
N THR A 254 13.06 -3.58 1.70
CA THR A 254 13.87 -4.15 2.78
C THR A 254 14.33 -3.06 3.72
N ASN A 255 14.59 -3.42 4.98
CA ASN A 255 15.35 -2.59 5.90
C ASN A 255 16.12 -3.50 6.89
N ARG A 256 16.70 -2.92 7.94
CA ARG A 256 17.44 -3.68 8.95
C ARG A 256 16.60 -4.65 9.79
N TYR A 257 15.27 -4.54 9.76
CA TYR A 257 14.36 -5.39 10.51
C TYR A 257 13.80 -6.53 9.68
N THR A 258 13.44 -6.29 8.41
CA THR A 258 12.73 -7.27 7.59
C THR A 258 12.83 -6.98 6.09
N ALA A 259 12.31 -7.92 5.29
CA ALA A 259 12.05 -7.77 3.88
C ALA A 259 10.56 -8.02 3.60
N SER A 260 10.03 -7.41 2.54
CA SER A 260 8.68 -7.66 2.06
C SER A 260 8.54 -9.06 1.48
N SER A 261 7.32 -9.57 1.51
CA SER A 261 6.97 -10.88 0.96
C SER A 261 5.53 -10.87 0.45
N GLY A 262 5.23 -11.77 -0.50
CA GLY A 262 3.87 -11.94 -1.01
C GLY A 262 3.31 -10.63 -1.58
N PRO A 263 2.02 -10.31 -1.32
CA PRO A 263 1.36 -9.12 -1.87
C PRO A 263 2.07 -7.80 -1.54
N MET A 264 2.76 -7.70 -0.39
CA MET A 264 3.47 -6.47 -0.05
C MET A 264 4.66 -6.21 -0.99
N THR A 265 5.28 -7.26 -1.52
CA THR A 265 6.33 -7.09 -2.55
C THR A 265 5.76 -6.51 -3.83
N GLU A 266 4.54 -6.88 -4.22
CA GLU A 266 3.86 -6.31 -5.39
C GLU A 266 3.55 -4.83 -5.19
N VAL A 267 3.06 -4.44 -4.02
CA VAL A 267 2.84 -3.04 -3.63
C VAL A 267 4.14 -2.24 -3.75
N ILE A 268 5.25 -2.78 -3.26
CA ILE A 268 6.54 -2.09 -3.34
C ILE A 268 7.01 -1.95 -4.78
N VAL A 269 6.93 -3.05 -5.55
CA VAL A 269 7.45 -3.09 -6.91
C VAL A 269 6.63 -2.21 -7.86
N ASN A 270 5.31 -2.21 -7.72
CA ASN A 270 4.41 -1.49 -8.63
C ASN A 270 4.04 -0.09 -8.16
N SER A 271 4.15 0.21 -6.86
CA SER A 271 3.70 1.47 -6.27
C SER A 271 4.80 2.18 -5.46
N THR A 272 5.09 1.75 -4.24
CA THR A 272 5.75 2.63 -3.26
C THR A 272 7.18 2.99 -3.60
N GLN A 273 7.92 2.15 -4.34
CA GLN A 273 9.28 2.48 -4.78
C GLN A 273 9.35 3.68 -5.74
N HIS A 274 8.22 4.01 -6.38
CA HIS A 274 8.11 5.08 -7.38
C HIS A 274 7.57 6.39 -6.79
N LEU A 275 7.24 6.40 -5.49
CA LEU A 275 6.81 7.60 -4.80
C LEU A 275 7.97 8.58 -4.63
N THR A 276 7.64 9.87 -4.58
CA THR A 276 8.64 10.89 -4.27
C THR A 276 9.17 10.73 -2.85
N ASP A 277 10.40 11.20 -2.62
CA ASP A 277 11.00 11.19 -1.28
C ASP A 277 10.14 11.93 -0.25
N ALA A 278 9.54 13.04 -0.65
CA ALA A 278 8.63 13.82 0.19
C ALA A 278 7.40 13.01 0.61
N ASP A 279 6.81 12.24 -0.31
CA ASP A 279 5.63 11.41 -0.01
C ASP A 279 5.99 10.19 0.85
N LEU A 280 7.15 9.56 0.61
CA LEU A 280 7.65 8.50 1.50
C LEU A 280 7.89 9.02 2.93
N GLN A 281 8.47 10.21 3.06
CA GLN A 281 8.67 10.87 4.35
C GLN A 281 7.34 11.25 5.00
N ALA A 282 6.35 11.71 4.23
CA ALA A 282 5.01 12.02 4.73
C ALA A 282 4.31 10.78 5.27
N ILE A 283 4.36 9.66 4.55
CA ILE A 283 3.84 8.36 5.01
C ILE A 283 4.50 7.95 6.33
N ALA A 284 5.83 8.05 6.41
CA ALA A 284 6.56 7.75 7.64
C ALA A 284 6.16 8.68 8.79
N ALA A 285 6.01 9.99 8.53
CA ALA A 285 5.57 10.97 9.52
C ALA A 285 4.17 10.65 10.06
N TYR A 286 3.24 10.25 9.19
CA TYR A 286 1.91 9.82 9.60
C TYR A 286 1.96 8.60 10.52
N PHE A 287 2.67 7.53 10.13
CA PHE A 287 2.79 6.34 10.98
C PHE A 287 3.46 6.65 12.32
N LYS A 288 4.50 7.49 12.35
CA LYS A 288 5.14 7.92 13.61
C LYS A 288 4.27 8.86 14.46
N ALA A 289 3.27 9.52 13.87
CA ALA A 289 2.30 10.34 14.59
C ALA A 289 1.12 9.54 15.17
N LEU A 290 0.96 8.26 14.81
CA LEU A 290 -0.03 7.38 15.44
C LEU A 290 0.27 7.16 16.93
N PRO A 291 -0.76 6.96 17.77
CA PRO A 291 -0.54 6.69 19.19
C PRO A 291 0.30 5.43 19.40
N ALA A 292 1.16 5.47 20.42
CA ALA A 292 1.87 4.28 20.88
C ALA A 292 0.88 3.21 21.34
N ARG A 293 1.17 1.95 21.03
CA ARG A 293 0.33 0.81 21.42
C ARG A 293 1.19 -0.26 22.05
N HIS A 294 0.89 -0.61 23.30
CA HIS A 294 1.57 -1.72 23.96
C HIS A 294 0.83 -3.03 23.68
N VAL A 295 1.56 -4.03 23.20
CA VAL A 295 1.13 -5.43 23.18
C VAL A 295 2.14 -6.20 24.02
N GLU A 296 1.62 -6.89 25.03
CA GLU A 296 2.44 -7.77 25.85
C GLU A 296 3.00 -8.90 24.96
N ALA A 297 4.32 -8.96 24.86
CA ALA A 297 4.99 -10.05 24.17
C ALA A 297 4.75 -11.34 24.96
N PRO A 298 4.42 -12.47 24.30
CA PRO A 298 4.33 -13.74 25.00
C PRO A 298 5.70 -14.14 25.55
N GLN A 299 5.72 -15.04 26.53
CA GLN A 299 6.98 -15.64 26.96
C GLN A 299 7.47 -16.61 25.87
N PRO A 300 8.73 -16.50 25.42
CA PRO A 300 9.27 -17.44 24.45
C PRO A 300 9.36 -18.83 25.05
N LEU A 301 9.13 -19.86 24.23
CA LEU A 301 9.35 -21.24 24.63
C LEU A 301 10.81 -21.46 25.02
N PRO A 302 11.10 -22.19 26.11
CA PRO A 302 12.47 -22.42 26.54
C PRO A 302 13.23 -23.26 25.52
N ALA A 303 14.56 -23.08 25.44
CA ALA A 303 15.42 -23.87 24.56
C ALA A 303 15.37 -25.38 24.84
N THR A 304 14.96 -25.78 26.05
CA THR A 304 14.75 -27.18 26.44
C THR A 304 13.42 -27.77 25.94
N ASN A 305 12.53 -26.96 25.37
CA ASN A 305 11.31 -27.44 24.74
C ASN A 305 11.66 -28.36 23.56
N ALA A 306 11.05 -29.55 23.51
CA ALA A 306 11.37 -30.57 22.52
C ALA A 306 11.20 -30.09 21.05
N GLN A 307 10.17 -29.28 20.79
CA GLN A 307 9.90 -28.73 19.46
C GLN A 307 10.94 -27.67 19.06
N VAL A 308 11.32 -26.79 20.00
CA VAL A 308 12.36 -25.77 19.79
C VAL A 308 13.71 -26.44 19.53
N GLU A 309 14.06 -27.45 20.32
CA GLU A 309 15.33 -28.16 20.20
C GLU A 309 15.41 -29.00 18.92
N ALA A 310 14.30 -29.62 18.48
CA ALA A 310 14.23 -30.21 17.14
C ALA A 310 14.43 -29.13 16.07
N GLY A 311 13.64 -28.06 16.11
CA GLY A 311 13.67 -26.99 15.12
C GLY A 311 15.04 -26.32 14.98
N ARG A 312 15.81 -26.25 16.07
CA ARG A 312 17.20 -25.77 16.06
C ARG A 312 18.10 -26.64 15.18
N ARG A 313 17.95 -27.96 15.23
CA ARG A 313 18.71 -28.89 14.37
C ARG A 313 18.32 -28.72 12.91
N GLU A 314 17.01 -28.61 12.63
CA GLU A 314 16.55 -28.31 11.27
C GLU A 314 17.11 -26.97 10.76
N PHE A 315 17.09 -25.91 11.58
CA PHE A 315 17.61 -24.59 11.22
C PHE A 315 19.09 -24.63 10.87
N VAL A 316 19.91 -25.29 11.69
CA VAL A 316 21.35 -25.40 11.44
C VAL A 316 21.63 -26.07 10.09
N VAL A 317 20.90 -27.15 9.78
CA VAL A 317 21.13 -27.93 8.55
C VAL A 317 20.56 -27.25 7.31
N GLN A 318 19.39 -26.62 7.40
CA GLN A 318 18.63 -26.14 6.23
C GLN A 318 18.71 -24.63 6.00
N CYS A 319 18.89 -23.83 7.06
CA CYS A 319 18.65 -22.39 7.01
C CYS A 319 19.91 -21.55 7.27
N SER A 320 20.80 -22.04 8.14
CA SER A 320 21.93 -21.25 8.67
C SER A 320 22.96 -20.82 7.61
N ALA A 321 23.03 -21.52 6.47
CA ALA A 321 23.92 -21.15 5.38
C ALA A 321 23.59 -19.75 4.79
N CYS A 322 22.32 -19.35 4.80
CA CYS A 322 21.88 -18.05 4.30
C CYS A 322 21.55 -17.09 5.45
N HIS A 323 20.82 -17.56 6.47
CA HIS A 323 20.38 -16.71 7.57
C HIS A 323 21.42 -16.51 8.68
N THR A 324 22.60 -17.15 8.54
CA THR A 324 23.63 -17.29 9.58
C THR A 324 23.15 -18.10 10.79
N SER A 325 24.09 -18.59 11.62
CA SER A 325 23.74 -19.32 12.85
C SER A 325 23.03 -18.43 13.88
N SER A 326 23.28 -17.12 13.86
CA SER A 326 22.62 -16.14 14.71
C SER A 326 21.28 -15.65 14.15
N GLY A 327 20.90 -16.04 12.92
CA GLY A 327 19.70 -15.55 12.25
C GLY A 327 19.76 -14.06 11.85
N GLN A 328 20.94 -13.44 11.89
CA GLN A 328 21.11 -12.04 11.49
C GLN A 328 20.87 -11.81 9.99
N GLY A 329 21.01 -12.87 9.18
CA GLY A 329 20.98 -12.76 7.74
C GLY A 329 22.19 -12.01 7.18
N VAL A 330 22.01 -11.46 5.99
CA VAL A 330 23.02 -10.70 5.24
C VAL A 330 22.36 -9.39 4.83
N ALA A 331 22.93 -8.27 5.27
CA ALA A 331 22.38 -6.94 5.01
C ALA A 331 22.06 -6.76 3.51
N ASN A 332 20.89 -6.20 3.21
CA ASN A 332 20.40 -5.95 1.85
C ASN A 332 20.26 -7.18 0.94
N MET A 333 20.32 -8.40 1.50
CA MET A 333 20.20 -9.63 0.71
C MET A 333 19.31 -10.67 1.41
N ILE A 334 19.67 -11.10 2.61
CA ILE A 334 18.91 -12.08 3.39
C ILE A 334 18.38 -11.39 4.65
N PRO A 335 17.05 -11.31 4.86
CA PRO A 335 16.48 -10.56 5.97
C PRO A 335 16.90 -11.13 7.33
N SER A 336 17.00 -10.23 8.31
CA SER A 336 17.16 -10.62 9.71
C SER A 336 15.94 -11.39 10.19
N LEU A 337 16.18 -12.52 10.83
CA LEU A 337 15.18 -13.27 11.59
C LEU A 337 15.10 -12.79 13.04
N GLN A 338 16.03 -11.95 13.50
CA GLN A 338 16.08 -11.49 14.89
C GLN A 338 15.12 -10.34 15.13
N ALA A 339 14.34 -10.41 16.22
CA ALA A 339 13.38 -9.40 16.64
C ALA A 339 12.50 -8.85 15.48
N ASN A 340 12.18 -9.72 14.51
CA ASN A 340 11.47 -9.34 13.30
C ASN A 340 9.96 -9.26 13.60
N PRO A 341 9.29 -8.10 13.40
CA PRO A 341 7.88 -7.96 13.71
C PRO A 341 6.97 -8.97 12.98
N ALA A 342 7.31 -9.34 11.73
CA ALA A 342 6.56 -10.32 10.96
C ALA A 342 6.70 -11.74 11.52
N ILE A 343 7.85 -12.07 12.12
CA ILE A 343 8.07 -13.34 12.83
C ILE A 343 7.34 -13.36 14.17
N ASN A 344 7.30 -12.22 14.85
CA ASN A 344 6.63 -12.05 16.14
C ASN A 344 5.10 -11.95 16.04
N ALA A 345 4.56 -11.80 14.83
CA ALA A 345 3.13 -11.78 14.59
C ALA A 345 2.44 -13.05 15.11
N LYS A 346 1.21 -12.88 15.60
CA LYS A 346 0.42 -14.00 16.15
C LYS A 346 0.21 -15.12 15.11
N SER A 347 -0.07 -14.75 13.86
CA SER A 347 -0.23 -15.72 12.77
C SER A 347 1.11 -16.12 12.15
N PRO A 348 1.36 -17.42 11.88
CA PRO A 348 2.53 -17.88 11.13
C PRO A 348 2.31 -17.91 9.61
N ASP A 349 1.17 -17.43 9.09
CA ASP A 349 0.76 -17.65 7.68
C ASP A 349 1.83 -17.24 6.65
N SER A 350 2.41 -16.04 6.77
CA SER A 350 3.48 -15.59 5.84
C SER A 350 4.71 -16.49 5.91
N LEU A 351 5.11 -16.93 7.11
CA LEU A 351 6.27 -17.81 7.29
C LEU A 351 6.02 -19.19 6.69
N LEU A 352 4.79 -19.71 6.82
CA LEU A 352 4.39 -20.96 6.21
C LEU A 352 4.43 -20.86 4.69
N ASN A 353 3.93 -19.77 4.11
CA ASN A 353 3.98 -19.54 2.66
C ASN A 353 5.41 -19.47 2.15
N ILE A 354 6.25 -18.65 2.80
CA ILE A 354 7.66 -18.50 2.44
C ILE A 354 8.40 -19.83 2.55
N LEU A 355 8.23 -20.58 3.65
CA LEU A 355 8.99 -21.81 3.85
C LEU A 355 8.49 -22.96 2.97
N LEU A 356 7.18 -23.07 2.71
CA LEU A 356 6.61 -24.12 1.85
C LEU A 356 6.89 -23.85 0.36
N ALA A 357 6.52 -22.66 -0.13
CA ALA A 357 6.55 -22.33 -1.55
C ALA A 357 7.84 -21.63 -2.00
N GLY A 358 8.62 -21.09 -1.06
CA GLY A 358 9.72 -20.19 -1.37
C GLY A 358 9.24 -18.77 -1.59
N THR A 359 10.18 -17.84 -1.75
CA THR A 359 9.86 -16.46 -2.10
C THR A 359 11.02 -15.80 -2.83
N THR A 360 10.73 -14.78 -3.61
CA THR A 360 11.73 -13.86 -4.15
C THR A 360 11.67 -12.56 -3.38
N GLY A 361 12.82 -12.06 -2.94
CA GLY A 361 12.92 -10.74 -2.34
C GLY A 361 12.47 -9.64 -3.31
N PRO A 362 12.13 -8.45 -2.80
CA PRO A 362 11.70 -7.33 -3.62
C PRO A 362 12.82 -6.86 -4.55
N ALA A 363 12.65 -7.08 -5.85
CA ALA A 363 13.53 -6.53 -6.88
C ALA A 363 13.08 -5.10 -7.21
N THR A 364 13.81 -4.12 -6.67
CA THR A 364 13.52 -2.69 -6.84
C THR A 364 14.71 -1.96 -7.42
N THR A 365 14.53 -0.70 -7.83
CA THR A 365 15.65 0.15 -8.28
C THR A 365 16.71 0.30 -7.19
N ALA A 366 16.29 0.34 -5.92
CA ALA A 366 17.19 0.43 -4.75
C ALA A 366 17.70 -0.93 -4.23
N ASN A 367 17.12 -2.04 -4.68
CA ASN A 367 17.53 -3.40 -4.34
C ASN A 367 17.37 -4.33 -5.57
N PRO A 368 18.30 -4.29 -6.54
CA PRO A 368 18.13 -4.97 -7.82
C PRO A 368 18.31 -6.50 -7.73
N THR A 369 18.92 -7.01 -6.65
CA THR A 369 19.26 -8.44 -6.54
C THR A 369 18.03 -9.30 -6.23
N GLY A 370 17.10 -8.81 -5.40
CA GLY A 370 15.86 -9.53 -5.06
C GLY A 370 16.09 -10.98 -4.64
N ALA A 371 16.96 -11.23 -3.65
CA ALA A 371 17.43 -12.58 -3.33
C ALA A 371 16.28 -13.57 -3.08
N ALA A 372 16.41 -14.77 -3.67
CA ALA A 372 15.40 -15.82 -3.54
C ALA A 372 15.67 -16.72 -2.35
N MET A 373 14.61 -17.11 -1.65
CA MET A 373 14.59 -18.20 -0.68
C MET A 373 13.89 -19.41 -1.30
N PRO A 374 14.53 -20.59 -1.34
CA PRO A 374 13.91 -21.79 -1.90
C PRO A 374 12.73 -22.25 -1.05
N GLY A 375 11.73 -22.86 -1.68
CA GLY A 375 10.68 -23.59 -0.98
C GLY A 375 11.18 -24.94 -0.47
N PHE A 376 10.69 -25.35 0.69
CA PHE A 376 11.07 -26.58 1.38
C PHE A 376 9.95 -27.62 1.43
N ALA A 377 8.78 -27.35 0.83
CA ALA A 377 7.66 -28.29 0.80
C ALA A 377 8.05 -29.67 0.23
N TRP A 378 8.96 -29.72 -0.74
CA TRP A 378 9.43 -30.96 -1.35
C TRP A 378 10.37 -31.78 -0.45
N LYS A 379 11.01 -31.15 0.55
CA LYS A 379 12.09 -31.74 1.34
C LYS A 379 11.69 -32.02 2.79
N LEU A 380 10.95 -31.09 3.40
CA LEU A 380 10.60 -31.15 4.82
C LEU A 380 9.15 -31.61 5.01
N GLN A 381 8.98 -32.51 5.97
CA GLN A 381 7.68 -32.97 6.46
C GLN A 381 7.03 -31.92 7.36
N ASP A 382 5.73 -32.09 7.64
CA ASP A 382 4.95 -31.07 8.35
C ASP A 382 5.42 -30.84 9.78
N ASP A 383 5.91 -31.89 10.47
CA ASP A 383 6.52 -31.79 11.78
C ASP A 383 7.85 -31.02 11.74
N GLN A 384 8.70 -31.28 10.75
CA GLN A 384 9.98 -30.58 10.58
C GLN A 384 9.78 -29.08 10.30
N ILE A 385 8.80 -28.74 9.47
CA ILE A 385 8.41 -27.35 9.20
C ILE A 385 7.85 -26.68 10.47
N ALA A 386 6.96 -27.35 11.19
CA ALA A 386 6.41 -26.85 12.44
C ALA A 386 7.52 -26.63 13.48
N ASN A 387 8.48 -27.56 13.59
CA ASN A 387 9.61 -27.47 14.51
C ASN A 387 10.50 -26.25 14.18
N VAL A 388 10.98 -26.12 12.93
CA VAL A 388 11.89 -25.04 12.55
C VAL A 388 11.25 -23.66 12.67
N LEU A 389 9.97 -23.52 12.32
CA LEU A 389 9.25 -22.25 12.50
C LEU A 389 9.02 -21.92 13.97
N THR A 390 8.70 -22.91 14.81
CA THR A 390 8.58 -22.70 16.26
C THR A 390 9.91 -22.28 16.87
N TYR A 391 11.03 -22.88 16.45
CA TYR A 391 12.37 -22.45 16.84
C TYR A 391 12.62 -20.99 16.44
N ILE A 392 12.46 -20.63 15.15
CA ILE A 392 12.69 -19.27 14.67
C ILE A 392 11.85 -18.24 15.44
N ARG A 393 10.58 -18.56 15.71
CA ARG A 393 9.61 -17.70 16.41
C ARG A 393 9.85 -17.55 17.92
N ASN A 394 10.72 -18.38 18.51
CA ASN A 394 11.02 -18.38 19.95
C ASN A 394 12.53 -18.25 20.24
N SER A 395 13.31 -17.80 19.25
CA SER A 395 14.76 -17.64 19.33
C SER A 395 15.17 -16.22 18.96
N GLN A 396 16.41 -15.86 19.30
CA GLN A 396 17.07 -14.64 18.78
C GLN A 396 16.24 -13.35 19.01
N GLY A 397 15.65 -13.24 20.21
CA GLY A 397 14.82 -12.10 20.60
C GLY A 397 13.38 -12.14 20.09
N ASN A 398 12.95 -13.23 19.45
CA ASN A 398 11.56 -13.46 19.10
C ASN A 398 10.79 -14.18 20.20
N ALA A 399 9.51 -13.84 20.31
CA ALA A 399 8.55 -14.53 21.14
C ALA A 399 7.18 -14.50 20.46
N ALA A 400 6.74 -15.67 19.98
CA ALA A 400 5.44 -15.84 19.34
C ALA A 400 4.90 -17.26 19.54
N PRO A 401 3.58 -17.48 19.35
CA PRO A 401 2.99 -18.81 19.46
C PRO A 401 3.71 -19.85 18.59
N ALA A 402 3.80 -21.08 19.11
CA ALA A 402 4.30 -22.23 18.37
C ALA A 402 3.46 -22.50 17.13
N VAL A 403 4.10 -23.03 16.10
CA VAL A 403 3.44 -23.51 14.88
C VAL A 403 3.08 -24.98 15.08
N SER A 404 1.83 -25.35 14.80
CA SER A 404 1.39 -26.74 14.87
C SER A 404 1.55 -27.45 13.52
N THR A 405 1.64 -28.77 13.55
CA THR A 405 1.59 -29.60 12.33
C THR A 405 0.30 -29.40 11.55
N THR A 406 -0.81 -29.12 12.25
CA THR A 406 -2.11 -28.79 11.63
C THR A 406 -2.04 -27.50 10.83
N ASP A 407 -1.36 -26.47 11.34
CA ASP A 407 -1.17 -25.20 10.61
C ASP A 407 -0.39 -25.44 9.32
N VAL A 408 0.66 -26.27 9.38
CA VAL A 408 1.46 -26.63 8.21
C VAL A 408 0.65 -27.41 7.19
N ALA A 409 -0.07 -28.45 7.62
CA ALA A 409 -0.91 -29.27 6.72
C ALA A 409 -1.98 -28.42 6.02
N LYS A 410 -2.59 -27.47 6.75
CA LYS A 410 -3.55 -26.52 6.18
C LYS A 410 -2.91 -25.62 5.13
N ALA A 411 -1.77 -25.01 5.44
CA ALA A 411 -1.04 -24.15 4.50
C ALA A 411 -0.58 -24.92 3.26
N ARG A 412 -0.06 -26.13 3.45
CA ARG A 412 0.38 -27.02 2.36
C ARG A 412 -0.76 -27.35 1.40
N LYS A 413 -1.93 -27.71 1.93
CA LYS A 413 -3.13 -27.97 1.14
C LYS A 413 -3.56 -26.73 0.36
N ALA A 414 -3.55 -25.56 1.01
CA ALA A 414 -3.93 -24.30 0.37
C ALA A 414 -2.99 -23.92 -0.79
N LEU A 415 -1.70 -24.24 -0.66
CA LEU A 415 -0.68 -23.95 -1.66
C LEU A 415 -0.52 -25.03 -2.75
N GLY A 416 -1.19 -26.18 -2.61
CA GLY A 416 -0.94 -27.34 -3.47
C GLY A 416 0.49 -27.89 -3.37
N ALA A 417 1.21 -27.57 -2.29
CA ALA A 417 2.64 -27.82 -2.14
C ALA A 417 2.91 -29.24 -1.59
N GLN A 418 2.58 -30.29 -2.34
CA GLN A 418 2.75 -31.67 -1.87
C GLN A 418 4.23 -32.05 -1.70
N PRO A 419 4.59 -32.89 -0.69
CA PRO A 419 5.94 -33.43 -0.58
C PRO A 419 6.24 -34.28 -1.82
N VAL A 420 7.47 -34.17 -2.35
CA VAL A 420 7.90 -35.06 -3.44
C VAL A 420 8.21 -36.40 -2.79
N VAL A 421 7.32 -37.38 -2.99
CA VAL A 421 7.58 -38.78 -2.63
C VAL A 421 8.47 -39.36 -3.72
N TRP A 422 9.78 -39.41 -3.48
CA TRP A 422 10.67 -40.20 -4.31
C TRP A 422 10.38 -41.67 -4.02
N HIS A 423 9.81 -42.37 -5.01
CA HIS A 423 9.60 -43.83 -4.96
C HIS A 423 10.89 -44.59 -5.29
#